data_AF-A0A1H0EKB6-F1
#
_entry.id   AF-A0A1H0EKB6-F1
#
_cell.length_a   1.000
_cell.length_b   1.000
_cell.length_c   1.000
_cell.angle_alpha   90.00
_cell.angle_beta   90.00
_cell.angle_gamma   90.00
#
_symmetry.space_group_name_H-M   'P 1'
#
loop_
_entity.id
_entity.type
_entity.pdbx_description
1 polymer ?
#
loop_
_entity_poly.entity_id
_entity_poly.type
_entity_poly.pdbx_seq_one_letter_code
_entity_poly.pdbx_strand_id
1 'polypeptide(L)'
;MALADLGTPVRRWAQAQQQAYTRGEDRPLGGFLGAMSVYATVVAAGAAAVRASGRQLPERIPLGDAVLLTVGTFRLARRIAKDPVTSPLRAPFATFNGASGEAELSEDVRSHGGWKHAVGELVTCPFCLAQWVGTVFVFGYVAAPNATRLAALTMTAVAGSDVLQFAYDAVQSSATGDDGEGGD
;
A
#
# COMPACT_ATOMS: atom_id res chain seq x y z
N MET A 1 33.20 -14.77 22.77
CA MET A 1 34.03 -14.57 21.56
C MET A 1 33.60 -15.52 20.42
N ALA A 2 32.29 -15.68 20.16
CA ALA A 2 31.78 -16.64 19.15
C ALA A 2 30.67 -16.08 18.23
N LEU A 3 30.12 -14.89 18.51
CA LEU A 3 29.08 -14.26 17.67
C LEU A 3 29.66 -13.35 16.57
N ALA A 4 30.90 -12.90 16.69
CA ALA A 4 31.54 -12.03 15.70
C ALA A 4 31.97 -12.79 14.43
N ASP A 5 32.26 -14.09 14.55
CA ASP A 5 32.85 -14.89 13.46
C ASP A 5 31.81 -15.50 12.51
N LEU A 6 30.55 -15.63 12.96
CA LEU A 6 29.42 -16.05 12.14
C LEU A 6 28.97 -14.98 11.13
N GLY A 7 29.35 -13.72 11.33
CA GLY A 7 28.91 -12.61 10.49
C GLY A 7 29.49 -12.65 9.07
N THR A 8 30.72 -13.12 8.91
CA THR A 8 31.37 -13.18 7.60
C THR A 8 30.85 -14.29 6.68
N PRO A 9 30.63 -15.55 7.13
CA PRO A 9 30.04 -16.58 6.26
C PRO A 9 28.59 -16.27 5.92
N VAL A 10 27.80 -15.78 6.88
CA VAL A 10 26.39 -15.42 6.64
C VAL A 10 26.27 -14.27 5.64
N ARG A 11 27.12 -13.24 5.75
CA ARG A 11 27.11 -12.11 4.81
C ARG A 11 27.49 -12.53 3.40
N ARG A 12 28.49 -13.41 3.25
CA ARG A 12 28.88 -13.96 1.94
C ARG A 12 27.77 -14.82 1.33
N TRP A 13 27.14 -15.67 2.13
CA TRP A 13 25.99 -16.45 1.69
C TRP A 13 24.83 -15.55 1.26
N ALA A 14 24.49 -14.53 2.04
CA ALA A 14 23.41 -13.59 1.70
C ALA A 14 23.70 -12.82 0.40
N GLN A 15 24.94 -12.39 0.19
CA GLN A 15 25.36 -11.76 -1.07
C GLN A 15 25.24 -12.72 -2.26
N ALA A 16 25.67 -13.98 -2.10
CA ALA A 16 25.54 -14.99 -3.15
C ALA A 16 24.07 -15.29 -3.49
N GLN A 17 23.20 -15.40 -2.48
CA GLN A 17 21.76 -15.58 -2.69
C GLN A 17 21.13 -14.36 -3.37
N GLN A 18 21.50 -13.14 -2.95
CA GLN A 18 21.00 -11.92 -3.58
C GLN A 18 21.39 -11.88 -5.07
N GLN A 19 22.66 -12.10 -5.40
CA GLN A 19 23.12 -12.10 -6.80
C GLN A 19 22.42 -13.17 -7.64
N ALA A 20 22.24 -14.37 -7.09
CA ALA A 20 21.55 -15.45 -7.79
C ALA A 20 20.04 -15.17 -8.00
N TYR A 21 19.39 -14.54 -7.02
CA TYR A 21 17.96 -14.23 -7.07
C TYR A 21 17.65 -13.06 -7.98
N THR A 22 18.38 -11.94 -7.87
CA THR A 22 18.00 -10.71 -8.56
C THR A 22 18.27 -10.73 -10.06
N ARG A 23 19.13 -11.63 -10.56
CA ARG A 23 19.47 -11.76 -12.00
C ARG A 23 19.81 -10.42 -12.67
N GLY A 24 20.44 -9.50 -11.93
CA GLY A 24 20.81 -8.17 -12.44
C GLY A 24 19.74 -7.10 -12.29
N GLU A 25 18.54 -7.41 -11.77
CA GLU A 25 17.54 -6.41 -11.41
C GLU A 25 17.88 -5.73 -10.07
N ASP A 26 17.52 -4.45 -9.94
CA ASP A 26 17.63 -3.69 -8.70
C ASP A 26 16.50 -4.10 -7.73
N ARG A 27 16.68 -5.23 -7.02
CA ARG A 27 15.76 -5.68 -5.96
C ARG A 27 16.35 -5.47 -4.56
N PRO A 28 15.71 -4.66 -3.68
CA PRO A 28 16.24 -4.34 -2.36
C PRO A 28 15.91 -5.43 -1.33
N LEU A 29 16.45 -6.64 -1.48
CA LEU A 29 16.11 -7.78 -0.60
C LEU A 29 16.31 -7.45 0.89
N GLY A 30 17.39 -6.76 1.24
CA GLY A 30 17.62 -6.31 2.62
C GLY A 30 16.57 -5.31 3.13
N GLY A 31 16.10 -4.42 2.24
CA GLY A 31 15.01 -3.50 2.55
C GLY A 31 13.68 -4.21 2.77
N PHE A 32 13.36 -5.23 1.96
CA PHE A 32 12.16 -6.05 2.16
C PHE A 32 12.23 -6.90 3.41
N LEU A 33 13.38 -7.48 3.75
CA LEU A 33 13.56 -8.17 5.03
C LEU A 33 13.32 -7.20 6.20
N GLY A 34 13.80 -5.97 6.08
CA GLY A 34 13.48 -4.89 7.01
C GLY A 34 11.97 -4.65 7.11
N ALA A 35 11.30 -4.44 5.97
CA ALA A 35 9.85 -4.21 5.93
C ALA A 35 9.05 -5.39 6.53
N MET A 36 9.44 -6.64 6.26
CA MET A 36 8.85 -7.83 6.86
C MET A 36 9.01 -7.84 8.37
N SER A 37 10.19 -7.49 8.88
CA SER A 37 10.45 -7.42 10.32
C SER A 37 9.59 -6.35 11.00
N VAL A 38 9.44 -5.18 10.36
CA VAL A 38 8.58 -4.09 10.85
C VAL A 38 7.13 -4.54 10.86
N TYR A 39 6.66 -5.12 9.76
CA TYR A 39 5.29 -5.60 9.64
C TYR A 39 4.96 -6.66 10.72
N ALA A 40 5.82 -7.67 10.87
CA ALA A 40 5.66 -8.70 11.90
C ALA A 40 5.62 -8.10 13.31
N THR A 41 6.50 -7.12 13.60
CA THR A 41 6.55 -6.43 14.88
C THR A 41 5.26 -5.63 15.14
N VAL A 42 4.78 -4.89 14.14
CA VAL A 42 3.54 -4.11 14.23
C VAL A 42 2.34 -5.02 14.48
N VAL A 43 2.23 -6.13 13.74
CA VAL A 43 1.14 -7.11 13.91
C VAL A 43 1.21 -7.77 15.30
N ALA A 44 2.40 -8.19 15.74
CA ALA A 44 2.57 -8.80 17.06
C ALA A 44 2.23 -7.82 18.19
N ALA A 45 2.70 -6.57 18.09
CA ALA A 45 2.41 -5.51 19.05
C ALA A 45 0.91 -5.16 19.07
N GLY A 46 0.28 -5.04 17.89
CA GLY A 46 -1.15 -4.80 17.76
C GLY A 46 -1.99 -5.93 18.38
N ALA A 47 -1.64 -7.18 18.08
CA ALA A 47 -2.30 -8.35 18.66
C ALA A 47 -2.13 -8.40 20.19
N ALA A 48 -0.93 -8.11 20.69
CA ALA A 48 -0.66 -8.03 22.12
C ALA A 48 -1.46 -6.90 22.79
N ALA A 49 -1.54 -5.73 22.17
CA ALA A 49 -2.31 -4.59 22.67
C ALA A 49 -3.82 -4.89 22.71
N VAL A 50 -4.37 -5.51 21.65
CA VAL A 50 -5.77 -5.97 21.62
C VAL A 50 -6.02 -6.96 22.76
N ARG A 51 -5.14 -7.96 22.90
CA ARG A 51 -5.23 -8.97 23.97
C ARG A 51 -5.18 -8.33 25.37
N ALA A 52 -4.26 -7.40 25.59
CA ALA A 52 -4.10 -6.70 26.87
C ALA A 52 -5.28 -5.77 27.18
N SER A 53 -5.96 -5.23 26.15
CA SER A 53 -7.11 -4.35 26.34
C SER A 53 -8.39 -5.06 26.82
N GLY A 54 -8.39 -6.40 26.88
CA GLY A 54 -9.56 -7.19 27.28
C GLY A 54 -10.76 -7.10 26.34
N ARG A 55 -10.60 -6.45 25.18
CA ARG A 55 -11.66 -6.37 24.16
C ARG A 55 -11.95 -7.75 23.59
N GLN A 56 -13.22 -8.09 23.51
CA GLN A 56 -13.65 -9.32 22.85
C GLN A 56 -13.51 -9.17 21.34
N LEU A 57 -12.96 -10.20 20.70
CA LEU A 57 -12.92 -10.26 19.25
C LEU A 57 -14.33 -10.53 18.73
N PRO A 58 -14.75 -9.90 17.62
CA PRO A 58 -16.05 -10.17 17.03
C PRO A 58 -16.13 -11.64 16.57
N GLU A 59 -17.17 -12.36 16.98
CA GLU A 59 -17.42 -13.74 16.53
C GLU A 59 -17.73 -13.82 15.03
N ARG A 60 -18.33 -12.75 14.49
CA ARG A 60 -18.79 -12.66 13.11
C ARG A 60 -18.53 -11.25 12.59
N ILE A 61 -18.08 -11.14 11.34
CA ILE A 61 -17.98 -9.87 10.64
C ILE A 61 -19.21 -9.73 9.74
N PRO A 62 -20.07 -8.72 9.96
CA PRO A 62 -21.19 -8.46 9.06
C PRO A 62 -20.69 -8.20 7.64
N LEU A 63 -21.39 -8.73 6.62
CA LEU A 63 -20.97 -8.57 5.22
C LEU A 63 -20.81 -7.11 4.81
N GLY A 64 -21.67 -6.22 5.29
CA GLY A 64 -21.56 -4.78 5.03
C GLY A 64 -20.24 -4.18 5.54
N ASP A 65 -19.79 -4.58 6.73
CA ASP A 65 -18.51 -4.14 7.27
C ASP A 65 -17.34 -4.73 6.46
N ALA A 66 -17.43 -6.01 6.07
CA ALA A 66 -16.41 -6.63 5.22
C ALA A 66 -16.27 -5.89 3.87
N VAL A 67 -17.39 -5.51 3.24
CA VAL A 67 -17.39 -4.72 2.00
C VAL A 67 -16.80 -3.33 2.23
N LEU A 68 -17.23 -2.61 3.27
CA LEU A 68 -16.71 -1.28 3.60
C LEU A 68 -15.19 -1.30 3.84
N LEU A 69 -14.71 -2.25 4.64
CA LEU A 69 -13.27 -2.38 4.92
C LEU A 69 -12.50 -2.78 3.65
N THR A 70 -13.07 -3.62 2.78
CA THR A 70 -12.42 -4.05 1.53
C THR A 70 -12.31 -2.89 0.55
N VAL A 71 -13.42 -2.22 0.22
CA VAL A 71 -13.44 -1.09 -0.72
C VAL A 71 -12.64 0.07 -0.15
N GLY A 72 -12.79 0.35 1.14
CA GLY A 72 -12.02 1.37 1.83
C GLY A 72 -10.51 1.10 1.78
N THR A 73 -10.09 -0.16 1.98
CA THR A 73 -8.67 -0.55 1.89
C THR A 73 -8.14 -0.33 0.49
N PHE A 74 -8.87 -0.80 -0.52
CA PHE A 74 -8.52 -0.61 -1.92
C PHE A 74 -8.36 0.89 -2.26
N ARG A 75 -9.37 1.70 -1.94
CA ARG A 75 -9.37 3.13 -2.29
C ARG A 75 -8.28 3.90 -1.54
N LEU A 76 -8.13 3.67 -0.23
CA LEU A 76 -7.14 4.38 0.56
C LEU A 76 -5.71 4.00 0.14
N ALA A 77 -5.44 2.72 -0.11
CA ALA A 77 -4.13 2.28 -0.58
C ALA A 77 -3.78 2.91 -1.93
N ARG A 78 -4.73 2.93 -2.88
CA ARG A 78 -4.57 3.57 -4.18
C ARG A 78 -4.43 5.09 -4.06
N ARG A 79 -5.17 5.74 -3.17
CA ARG A 79 -5.03 7.18 -2.91
C ARG A 79 -3.64 7.55 -2.41
N ILE A 80 -3.08 6.77 -1.48
CA ILE A 80 -1.70 6.99 -1.01
C ILE A 80 -0.70 6.72 -2.14
N ALA A 81 -0.91 5.66 -2.91
CA ALA A 81 0.05 5.19 -3.92
C ALA A 81 0.07 5.98 -5.22
N LYS A 82 -1.04 6.63 -5.58
CA LYS A 82 -1.25 7.16 -6.94
C LYS A 82 -1.76 8.60 -6.99
N ASP A 83 -2.50 9.07 -6.00
CA ASP A 83 -3.20 10.36 -6.09
C ASP A 83 -2.26 11.56 -6.05
N PRO A 84 -2.40 12.57 -6.94
CA PRO A 84 -1.59 13.78 -6.93
C PRO A 84 -1.51 14.48 -5.56
N VAL A 85 -2.60 14.48 -4.79
CA VAL A 85 -2.67 15.14 -3.47
C VAL A 85 -1.73 14.48 -2.46
N THR A 86 -1.41 13.19 -2.63
CA THR A 86 -0.48 12.45 -1.77
C THR A 86 0.95 12.42 -2.30
N SER A 87 1.23 13.08 -3.43
CA SER A 87 2.57 13.17 -4.03
C SER A 87 3.66 13.68 -3.06
N PRO A 88 3.42 14.58 -2.08
CA PRO A 88 4.46 14.98 -1.13
C PRO A 88 5.01 13.81 -0.29
N LEU A 89 4.21 12.77 -0.04
CA LEU A 89 4.64 11.56 0.67
C LEU A 89 5.58 10.70 -0.20
N ARG A 90 5.36 10.71 -1.52
CA ARG A 90 6.08 9.88 -2.49
C ARG A 90 7.29 10.59 -3.11
N ALA A 91 7.26 11.91 -3.19
CA ALA A 91 8.31 12.73 -3.80
C ALA A 91 9.76 12.43 -3.30
N PRO A 92 10.01 12.08 -2.03
CA PRO A 92 11.37 11.70 -1.60
C PRO A 92 11.86 10.36 -2.17
N PHE A 93 10.95 9.47 -2.58
CA PHE A 93 11.23 8.09 -2.97
C PHE A 93 10.88 7.77 -4.42
N ALA A 94 10.12 8.63 -5.09
CA ALA A 94 9.60 8.40 -6.43
C ALA A 94 9.87 9.57 -7.38
N THR A 95 10.00 9.26 -8.68
CA THR A 95 10.14 10.22 -9.76
C THR A 95 8.82 10.28 -10.52
N PHE A 96 8.32 11.49 -10.72
CA PHE A 96 7.10 11.74 -11.47
C PHE A 96 7.30 11.48 -12.97
N ASN A 97 6.40 10.69 -13.56
CA ASN A 97 6.43 10.30 -14.98
C ASN A 97 5.14 10.66 -15.73
N GLY A 98 4.33 11.58 -15.22
CA GLY A 98 3.06 11.98 -15.83
C GLY A 98 1.82 11.40 -15.16
N ALA A 99 0.66 11.61 -15.78
CA ALA A 99 -0.60 11.00 -15.35
C ALA A 99 -0.69 9.54 -15.84
N SER A 100 -1.28 8.65 -15.03
CA SER A 100 -1.53 7.25 -15.40
C SER A 100 -3.03 6.91 -15.50
N GLY A 101 -3.88 7.92 -15.45
CA GLY A 101 -5.34 7.83 -15.43
C GLY A 101 -5.95 9.05 -14.75
N GLU A 102 -7.27 9.11 -14.68
CA GLU A 102 -7.97 10.20 -14.01
C GLU A 102 -7.59 10.25 -12.52
N ALA A 103 -7.12 11.41 -12.08
CA ALA A 103 -6.63 11.62 -10.71
C ALA A 103 -5.57 10.62 -10.21
N GLU A 104 -4.77 10.00 -11.11
CA GLU A 104 -3.67 9.09 -10.75
C GLU A 104 -2.37 9.46 -11.47
N LEU A 105 -1.25 9.32 -10.75
CA LEU A 105 0.09 9.58 -11.26
C LEU A 105 0.85 8.29 -11.60
N SER A 106 1.57 8.34 -12.72
CA SER A 106 2.66 7.41 -13.01
C SER A 106 3.92 7.89 -12.30
N GLU A 107 4.49 7.04 -11.46
CA GLU A 107 5.73 7.34 -10.75
C GLU A 107 6.62 6.11 -10.67
N ASP A 108 7.90 6.28 -10.96
CA ASP A 108 8.92 5.24 -10.80
C ASP A 108 9.65 5.38 -9.47
N VAL A 109 10.03 4.25 -8.89
CA VAL A 109 10.83 4.22 -7.68
C VAL A 109 12.23 4.76 -7.98
N ARG A 110 12.68 5.73 -7.19
CA ARG A 110 14.06 6.23 -7.28
C ARG A 110 15.03 5.15 -6.81
N SER A 111 16.04 4.85 -7.63
CA SER A 111 17.13 3.92 -7.31
C SER A 111 18.16 4.56 -6.37
N HIS A 112 17.80 4.74 -5.09
CA HIS A 112 18.74 5.20 -4.06
C HIS A 112 19.50 4.07 -3.35
N GLY A 113 19.24 2.81 -3.72
CA GLY A 113 19.72 1.63 -3.02
C GLY A 113 19.13 1.47 -1.59
N GLY A 114 19.30 0.27 -1.02
CA GLY A 114 18.96 -0.01 0.38
C GLY A 114 17.48 0.17 0.73
N TRP A 115 17.21 0.68 1.94
CA TRP A 115 15.86 0.78 2.50
C TRP A 115 14.97 1.81 1.80
N LYS A 116 15.56 2.87 1.21
CA LYS A 116 14.81 3.92 0.49
C LYS A 116 14.11 3.36 -0.75
N HIS A 117 14.74 2.42 -1.45
CA HIS A 117 14.12 1.75 -2.59
C HIS A 117 12.94 0.89 -2.15
N ALA A 118 13.09 0.11 -1.07
CA ALA A 118 11.98 -0.68 -0.52
C ALA A 118 10.81 0.19 -0.02
N VAL A 119 11.10 1.35 0.58
CA VAL A 119 10.05 2.33 0.94
C VAL A 119 9.39 2.88 -0.32
N GLY A 120 10.15 3.23 -1.34
CA GLY A 120 9.62 3.66 -2.64
C GLY A 120 8.67 2.62 -3.23
N GLU A 121 9.10 1.36 -3.35
CA GLU A 121 8.25 0.26 -3.82
C GLU A 121 6.99 0.10 -2.96
N LEU A 122 7.09 0.24 -1.63
CA LEU A 122 5.93 0.19 -0.76
C LEU A 122 4.96 1.34 -1.05
N VAL A 123 5.43 2.59 -1.06
CA VAL A 123 4.55 3.77 -1.15
C VAL A 123 4.05 4.07 -2.55
N THR A 124 4.60 3.48 -3.60
CA THR A 124 4.10 3.59 -4.98
C THR A 124 3.29 2.37 -5.43
N CYS A 125 3.34 1.26 -4.69
CA CYS A 125 2.59 0.05 -4.99
C CYS A 125 1.28 -0.03 -4.17
N PRO A 126 0.10 0.11 -4.81
CA PRO A 126 -1.18 0.07 -4.09
C PRO A 126 -1.45 -1.30 -3.45
N PHE A 127 -0.94 -2.39 -4.03
CA PHE A 127 -1.10 -3.73 -3.46
C PHE A 127 -0.27 -3.92 -2.19
N CYS A 128 0.97 -3.44 -2.18
CA CYS A 128 1.82 -3.48 -1.00
C CYS A 128 1.23 -2.61 0.12
N LEU A 129 0.77 -1.39 -0.20
CA LEU A 129 0.09 -0.52 0.76
C LEU A 129 -1.23 -1.09 1.27
N ALA A 130 -1.99 -1.81 0.44
CA ALA A 130 -3.25 -2.44 0.86
C ALA A 130 -3.06 -3.39 2.04
N GLN A 131 -1.93 -4.10 2.12
CA GLN A 131 -1.60 -4.94 3.28
C GLN A 131 -1.53 -4.14 4.58
N TRP A 132 -0.86 -2.98 4.55
CA TRP A 132 -0.72 -2.11 5.72
C TRP A 132 -2.03 -1.43 6.09
N VAL A 133 -2.73 -0.87 5.10
CA VAL A 133 -4.03 -0.22 5.30
C VAL A 133 -5.05 -1.20 5.86
N GLY A 134 -5.15 -2.40 5.28
CA GLY A 134 -6.06 -3.45 5.76
C GLY A 134 -5.75 -3.86 7.20
N THR A 135 -4.47 -3.97 7.56
CA THR A 135 -4.04 -4.27 8.93
C THR A 135 -4.48 -3.17 9.91
N VAL A 136 -4.28 -1.89 9.55
CA VAL A 136 -4.74 -0.75 10.35
C VAL A 136 -6.26 -0.75 10.51
N PHE A 137 -6.99 -1.02 9.44
CA PHE A 137 -8.45 -1.14 9.49
C PHE A 137 -8.93 -2.32 10.34
N VAL A 138 -8.29 -3.49 10.28
CA VAL A 138 -8.69 -4.64 11.11
C VAL A 138 -8.43 -4.36 12.60
N PHE A 139 -7.23 -3.86 12.96
CA PHE A 139 -6.95 -3.51 14.34
C PHE A 139 -7.82 -2.34 14.82
N GLY A 140 -8.04 -1.33 13.98
CA GLY A 140 -8.94 -0.22 14.24
C GLY A 140 -10.38 -0.69 14.44
N TYR A 141 -10.86 -1.66 13.66
CA TYR A 141 -12.20 -2.20 13.78
C TYR A 141 -12.40 -2.89 15.14
N VAL A 142 -11.38 -3.57 15.66
CA VAL A 142 -11.42 -4.17 17.00
C VAL A 142 -11.31 -3.10 18.09
N ALA A 143 -10.41 -2.11 17.95
CA ALA A 143 -10.15 -1.12 18.99
C ALA A 143 -11.22 -0.02 19.07
N ALA A 144 -11.70 0.45 17.93
CA ALA A 144 -12.64 1.56 17.76
C ALA A 144 -13.55 1.31 16.53
N PRO A 145 -14.53 0.39 16.64
CA PRO A 145 -15.34 -0.07 15.51
C PRO A 145 -16.08 1.06 14.81
N ASN A 146 -16.74 1.95 15.55
CA ASN A 146 -17.55 3.03 14.97
C ASN A 146 -16.68 4.03 14.18
N ALA A 147 -15.53 4.43 14.74
CA ALA A 147 -14.61 5.33 14.06
C ALA A 147 -14.04 4.70 12.78
N THR A 148 -13.69 3.41 12.85
CA THR A 148 -13.15 2.68 11.70
C THR A 148 -14.19 2.49 10.60
N ARG A 149 -15.44 2.18 10.97
CA ARG A 149 -16.56 2.11 10.02
C ARG A 149 -16.77 3.43 9.29
N LEU A 150 -16.72 4.55 10.02
CA LEU A 150 -16.85 5.88 9.41
C LEU A 150 -15.69 6.17 8.44
N ALA A 151 -14.44 5.88 8.84
CA ALA A 151 -13.28 6.07 7.97
C ALA A 151 -13.37 5.21 6.69
N ALA A 152 -13.73 3.93 6.83
CA ALA A 152 -13.92 3.02 5.70
C ALA A 152 -15.09 3.43 4.81
N LEU A 153 -16.19 3.92 5.41
CA LEU A 153 -17.33 4.48 4.70
C LEU A 153 -16.94 5.71 3.89
N THR A 154 -16.15 6.64 4.44
CA THR A 154 -15.66 7.80 3.68
C THR A 154 -14.89 7.35 2.43
N MET A 155 -13.95 6.42 2.59
CA MET A 155 -13.18 5.91 1.45
C MET A 155 -14.04 5.16 0.44
N THR A 156 -15.04 4.41 0.92
CA THR A 156 -15.99 3.69 0.06
C THR A 156 -16.90 4.64 -0.71
N ALA A 157 -17.39 5.70 -0.06
CA ALA A 157 -18.20 6.74 -0.70
C ALA A 157 -17.41 7.49 -1.77
N VAL A 158 -16.12 7.79 -1.54
CA VAL A 158 -15.24 8.37 -2.56
C VAL A 158 -15.07 7.40 -3.73
N ALA A 159 -14.79 6.12 -3.49
CA ALA A 159 -14.69 5.14 -4.57
C ALA A 159 -15.98 5.04 -5.40
N GLY A 160 -17.14 5.08 -4.74
CA GLY A 160 -18.43 5.18 -5.41
C GLY A 160 -18.53 6.45 -6.25
N SER A 161 -18.17 7.61 -5.69
CA SER A 161 -18.15 8.88 -6.39
C SER A 161 -17.27 8.84 -7.64
N ASP A 162 -16.09 8.23 -7.57
CA ASP A 162 -15.19 8.11 -8.72
C ASP A 162 -15.84 7.30 -9.85
N VAL A 163 -16.54 6.21 -9.53
CA VAL A 163 -17.32 5.43 -10.51
C VAL A 163 -18.41 6.27 -11.16
N LEU A 164 -19.10 7.12 -10.39
CA LEU A 164 -20.08 8.04 -10.97
C LEU A 164 -19.43 9.06 -11.91
N GLN A 165 -18.25 9.59 -11.57
CA GLN A 165 -17.52 10.51 -12.47
C GLN A 165 -17.15 9.80 -13.78
N PHE A 166 -16.58 8.59 -13.71
CA PHE A 166 -16.27 7.81 -14.90
C PHE A 166 -17.49 7.50 -15.77
N ALA A 167 -18.63 7.20 -15.14
CA ALA A 167 -19.88 6.99 -15.85
C ALA A 167 -20.39 8.28 -16.52
N TYR A 168 -20.26 9.42 -15.83
CA TYR A 168 -20.63 10.72 -16.38
C TYR A 168 -19.77 11.08 -17.60
N ASP A 169 -18.45 10.94 -17.49
CA ASP A 169 -17.51 11.24 -18.57
C ASP A 169 -17.77 10.36 -19.80
N ALA A 170 -18.06 9.07 -19.59
CA ALA A 170 -18.40 8.13 -20.66
C ALA A 170 -19.72 8.49 -21.37
N VAL A 171 -20.73 8.96 -20.63
CA VAL A 171 -21.98 9.44 -21.23
C VAL A 171 -21.75 10.74 -21.99
N GLN A 172 -20.95 11.65 -21.44
CA GLN A 172 -20.65 12.93 -22.07
C GLN A 172 -19.91 12.75 -23.40
N SER A 173 -18.84 11.94 -23.44
CA SER A 173 -18.06 11.72 -24.66
C SER A 173 -18.91 11.12 -25.78
N SER A 174 -19.83 10.19 -25.44
CA SER A 174 -20.77 9.59 -26.41
C SER A 174 -21.79 10.59 -26.96
N ALA A 175 -22.15 11.63 -26.18
CA ALA A 175 -23.11 12.64 -26.58
C ALA A 175 -22.46 13.78 -27.41
N THR A 176 -21.18 14.08 -27.16
CA THR A 176 -20.43 15.10 -27.90
C THR A 176 -19.75 14.58 -29.16
N GLY A 177 -19.73 13.25 -29.38
CA GLY A 177 -19.07 12.62 -30.53
C GLY A 177 -17.56 12.79 -30.52
N ASP A 178 -16.97 12.92 -29.33
CA ASP A 178 -15.51 13.01 -29.15
C ASP A 178 -14.93 11.59 -29.14
N ASP A 179 -14.92 10.96 -30.32
CA ASP A 179 -14.22 9.70 -30.55
C ASP A 179 -12.72 10.03 -30.61
N GLY A 180 -12.03 9.91 -29.48
CA GLY A 180 -10.65 10.34 -29.26
C GLY A 180 -9.64 9.91 -30.33
N GLU A 181 -9.45 10.75 -31.35
CA GLU A 181 -8.23 10.84 -32.14
C GLU A 181 -7.26 11.78 -31.44
N GLY A 182 -6.31 11.24 -30.67
CA GLY A 182 -5.15 12.05 -30.23
C GLY A 182 -4.40 11.51 -29.03
N GLY A 183 -3.38 10.69 -29.27
CA GLY A 183 -2.34 10.40 -28.29
C GLY A 183 -1.40 9.28 -28.71
N ASP A 184 -0.41 9.62 -29.53
CA ASP A 184 0.83 8.85 -29.79
C ASP A 184 1.55 8.43 -28.49
#